data_AF-A0A6P9AGA3-F1
#
_entry.id   AF-A0A6P9AGA3-F1
#
_cell.length_a   1.000
_cell.length_b   1.000
_cell.length_c   1.000
_cell.angle_alpha   90.00
_cell.angle_beta   90.00
_cell.angle_gamma   90.00
#
_symmetry.space_group_name_H-M   'P 1'
#
loop_
_entity.id
_entity.type
_entity.pdbx_description
1 polymer ?
#
loop_
_entity_poly.entity_id
_entity_poly.type
_entity_poly.pdbx_seq_one_letter_code
_entity_poly.pdbx_strand_id
1 'polypeptide(L)'
;CIFHCSHDDLKIGCLVGTDQFGNKYYENNNYFFGRNRWVEYSPAFGFDYDASMIPPEWFGWIHYRTDYRPCEDPTRPFYSWQKPHVMNLSGTPDEYVPYDTTRPKIEQWVPPKPECHLAKSALDTKTSLQTDINHHHQCSPPT
;
A
#
# COMPACT_ATOMS: atom_id res chain seq x y z
N CYS A 1 2.19 3.57 -35.13
CA CYS A 1 2.75 4.61 -34.24
C CYS A 1 1.68 4.94 -33.20
N ILE A 2 1.78 4.39 -31.99
CA ILE A 2 0.84 4.72 -30.92
C ILE A 2 1.39 5.99 -30.27
N PHE A 3 0.83 7.14 -30.61
CA PHE A 3 1.05 8.36 -29.86
C PHE A 3 0.40 8.17 -28.50
N HIS A 4 1.20 7.88 -27.48
CA HIS A 4 0.73 7.77 -26.10
C HIS A 4 0.49 9.20 -25.60
N CYS A 5 -0.73 9.71 -25.81
CA CYS A 5 -1.14 11.04 -25.36
C CYS A 5 -1.50 10.96 -23.88
N SER A 6 -0.48 10.89 -23.01
CA SER A 6 -0.67 10.88 -21.55
C SER A 6 -0.93 12.28 -20.99
N HIS A 7 -0.66 13.34 -21.77
CA HIS A 7 -0.84 14.73 -21.37
C HIS A 7 -1.64 15.48 -22.43
N ASP A 8 -2.55 16.35 -21.99
CA ASP A 8 -3.41 17.17 -22.86
C ASP A 8 -2.63 18.23 -23.67
N ASP A 9 -1.43 18.62 -23.20
CA ASP A 9 -0.60 19.67 -23.81
C ASP A 9 0.75 19.12 -24.32
N LEU A 10 1.13 19.51 -25.54
CA LEU A 10 2.49 19.31 -26.06
C LEU A 10 3.46 20.31 -25.41
N LYS A 11 4.19 19.87 -24.39
CA LYS A 11 5.21 20.66 -23.69
C LYS A 11 6.60 20.18 -24.03
N ILE A 12 7.51 21.13 -24.25
CA ILE A 12 8.93 20.85 -24.49
C ILE A 12 9.70 21.39 -23.29
N GLY A 13 10.56 20.58 -22.69
CA GLY A 13 11.35 20.97 -21.52
C GLY A 13 12.63 20.15 -21.37
N CYS A 14 13.51 20.63 -20.50
CA CYS A 14 14.73 19.93 -20.13
C CYS A 14 14.41 18.88 -19.07
N LEU A 15 14.92 17.65 -19.23
CA LEU A 15 14.79 16.60 -18.21
C LEU A 15 15.70 16.95 -17.02
N VAL A 16 15.08 17.20 -15.87
CA VAL A 16 15.77 17.59 -14.64
C VAL A 16 16.25 16.37 -13.86
N GLY A 17 15.44 15.32 -13.83
CA GLY A 17 15.75 14.08 -13.14
C GLY A 17 14.61 13.07 -13.20
N THR A 18 14.91 11.87 -12.68
CA THR A 18 13.98 10.74 -12.62
C THR A 18 13.93 10.19 -11.21
N ASP A 19 12.73 9.81 -10.77
CA ASP A 19 12.51 9.22 -9.46
C ASP A 19 12.57 7.68 -9.48
N GLN A 20 12.62 7.05 -8.30
CA GLN A 20 12.59 5.61 -8.08
C GLN A 20 11.36 4.92 -8.70
N PHE A 21 10.22 5.62 -8.81
CA PHE A 21 9.00 5.10 -9.43
C PHE A 21 8.98 5.24 -10.95
N GLY A 22 10.03 5.82 -11.55
CA GLY A 22 10.12 6.05 -12.99
C GLY A 22 9.42 7.33 -13.48
N ASN A 23 8.98 8.19 -12.55
CA ASN A 23 8.44 9.51 -12.85
C ASN A 23 9.58 10.43 -13.33
N LYS A 24 9.32 11.19 -14.41
CA LYS A 24 10.29 12.10 -15.02
C LYS A 24 9.88 13.55 -14.76
N TYR A 25 10.82 14.37 -14.33
CA TYR A 25 10.58 15.77 -14.00
C TYR A 25 11.22 16.68 -15.04
N TYR A 26 10.46 17.67 -15.51
CA TYR A 26 10.90 18.60 -16.54
C TYR A 26 10.78 20.05 -16.09
N GLU A 27 11.68 20.88 -16.60
CA GLU A 27 11.68 22.32 -16.39
C GLU A 27 11.90 23.08 -17.70
N ASN A 28 11.20 24.20 -17.86
CA ASN A 28 11.41 25.15 -18.95
C ASN A 28 11.05 26.58 -18.49
N ASN A 29 12.09 27.41 -18.33
CA ASN A 29 11.98 28.81 -17.88
C ASN A 29 11.36 29.76 -18.92
N ASN A 30 11.14 29.31 -20.16
CA ASN A 30 10.45 30.11 -21.17
C ASN A 30 8.93 30.14 -20.93
N TYR A 31 8.39 29.16 -20.20
CA TYR A 31 6.98 29.16 -19.82
C TYR A 31 6.74 30.08 -18.61
N PHE A 32 5.50 30.55 -18.50
CA PHE A 32 5.06 31.35 -17.37
C PHE A 32 5.22 30.60 -16.04
N PHE A 33 5.50 31.35 -14.97
CA PHE A 33 5.66 30.84 -13.61
C PHE A 33 4.44 30.01 -13.18
N GLY A 34 4.67 28.79 -12.69
CA GLY A 34 3.62 27.83 -12.34
C GLY A 34 3.34 26.78 -13.42
N ARG A 35 3.71 27.03 -14.68
CA ARG A 35 3.68 26.03 -15.78
C ARG A 35 5.07 25.62 -16.27
N ASN A 36 6.12 26.25 -15.76
CA ASN A 36 7.51 25.97 -16.11
C ASN A 36 8.02 24.63 -15.59
N ARG A 37 7.43 24.08 -14.51
CA ARG A 37 7.78 22.75 -13.98
C ARG A 37 6.60 21.79 -14.13
N TRP A 38 6.86 20.57 -14.60
CA TRP A 38 5.84 19.52 -14.69
C TRP A 38 6.44 18.13 -14.50
N VAL A 39 5.58 17.16 -14.23
CA VAL A 39 5.92 15.74 -14.12
C VAL A 39 5.26 14.95 -15.24
N GLU A 40 6.01 13.99 -15.78
CA GLU A 40 5.51 12.94 -16.63
C GLU A 40 5.57 11.63 -15.83
N TYR A 41 4.40 11.08 -15.52
CA TYR A 41 4.31 9.83 -14.77
C TYR A 41 4.83 8.65 -15.58
N SER A 42 5.23 7.59 -14.87
CA SER A 42 5.67 6.35 -15.51
C SER A 42 4.55 5.76 -16.38
N PRO A 43 4.85 5.28 -17.60
CA PRO A 43 3.85 4.67 -18.49
C PRO A 43 3.24 3.39 -17.91
N ALA A 44 3.84 2.81 -16.86
CA ALA A 44 3.29 1.66 -16.15
C ALA A 44 1.90 1.93 -15.54
N PHE A 45 1.61 3.18 -15.18
CA PHE A 45 0.33 3.58 -14.59
C PHE A 45 -0.70 4.01 -15.65
N GLY A 46 -0.31 4.13 -16.92
CA GLY A 46 -1.21 4.50 -18.02
C GLY A 46 -2.00 5.78 -17.72
N PHE A 47 -3.33 5.66 -17.71
CA PHE A 47 -4.26 6.76 -17.40
C PHE A 47 -4.61 6.88 -15.91
N ASP A 48 -4.27 5.88 -15.10
CA ASP A 48 -4.59 5.84 -13.66
C ASP A 48 -3.44 6.44 -12.83
N TYR A 49 -2.87 7.54 -13.30
CA TYR A 49 -1.85 8.27 -12.55
C TYR A 49 -2.49 9.16 -11.48
N ASP A 50 -1.82 9.32 -10.34
CA ASP A 50 -2.28 10.16 -9.24
C ASP A 50 -1.19 11.14 -8.78
N ALA A 51 -1.61 12.32 -8.31
CA ALA A 51 -0.74 13.35 -7.77
C ALA A 51 0.03 12.86 -6.52
N SER A 52 -0.54 11.90 -5.78
CA SER A 52 0.11 11.31 -4.62
C SER A 52 1.29 10.39 -4.96
N MET A 53 1.55 10.09 -6.24
CA MET A 53 2.68 9.24 -6.66
C MET A 53 4.04 9.98 -6.62
N ILE A 54 4.04 11.29 -6.39
CA ILE A 54 5.25 12.10 -6.31
C ILE A 54 5.88 11.95 -4.92
N PRO A 55 7.13 11.49 -4.80
CA PRO A 55 7.80 11.36 -3.51
C PRO A 55 8.01 12.72 -2.82
N PRO A 56 8.20 12.74 -1.49
CA PRO A 56 8.37 13.99 -0.74
C PRO A 56 9.63 14.78 -1.14
N GLU A 57 10.56 14.13 -1.82
CA GLU A 57 11.75 14.72 -2.42
C GLU A 57 11.40 15.67 -3.54
N TRP A 58 10.73 15.15 -4.55
CA TRP A 58 10.32 15.91 -5.72
C TRP A 58 9.10 16.80 -5.45
N PHE A 59 8.28 16.47 -4.45
CA PHE A 59 7.10 17.26 -4.10
C PHE A 59 7.45 18.70 -3.70
N GLY A 60 8.57 18.91 -2.99
CA GLY A 60 9.02 20.26 -2.61
C GLY A 60 9.36 21.12 -3.83
N TRP A 61 10.12 20.54 -4.77
CA TRP A 61 10.59 21.21 -5.98
C TRP A 61 9.44 21.54 -6.95
N ILE A 62 8.50 20.61 -7.16
CA ILE A 62 7.38 20.82 -8.09
C ILE A 62 6.39 21.89 -7.60
N HIS A 63 6.25 22.05 -6.29
CA HIS A 63 5.38 23.04 -5.65
C HIS A 63 6.10 24.36 -5.32
N TYR A 64 7.29 24.62 -5.86
CA TYR A 64 8.09 25.83 -5.58
C TYR A 64 8.36 26.07 -4.09
N ARG A 65 8.41 25.01 -3.27
CA ARG A 65 8.81 25.13 -1.85
C ARG A 65 10.32 25.27 -1.70
N THR A 66 11.06 24.61 -2.60
CA THR A 66 12.51 24.62 -2.65
C THR A 66 12.95 24.72 -4.11
N ASP A 67 13.99 25.49 -4.39
CA ASP A 67 14.62 25.51 -5.72
C ASP A 67 15.64 24.40 -5.90
N TYR A 68 16.16 23.84 -4.80
CA TYR A 68 17.09 22.73 -4.83
C TYR A 68 16.40 21.44 -5.28
N ARG A 69 17.11 20.71 -6.15
CA ARG A 69 16.73 19.37 -6.59
C ARG A 69 17.06 18.34 -5.50
N PRO A 70 16.40 17.18 -5.45
CA PRO A 70 16.71 16.14 -4.47
C PRO A 70 18.18 15.72 -4.41
N CYS A 71 18.87 15.71 -5.55
CA CYS A 71 20.30 15.37 -5.63
C CYS A 71 21.24 16.50 -5.17
N GLU A 72 20.77 17.75 -5.16
CA GLU A 72 21.58 18.93 -4.86
C GLU A 72 21.38 19.46 -3.45
N ASP A 73 20.40 18.94 -2.71
CA ASP A 73 20.05 19.42 -1.38
C ASP A 73 20.86 18.68 -0.30
N PRO A 74 21.96 19.25 0.23
CA PRO A 74 22.72 18.63 1.31
C PRO A 74 21.98 18.68 2.65
N THR A 75 20.90 19.46 2.75
CA THR A 75 20.14 19.66 3.98
C THR A 75 19.01 18.67 4.18
N ARG A 76 18.82 17.70 3.27
CA ARG A 76 17.82 16.64 3.40
C ARG A 76 18.40 15.39 4.09
N PRO A 77 18.22 15.23 5.41
CA PRO A 77 18.66 14.03 6.12
C PRO A 77 17.76 12.84 5.79
N PHE A 78 18.38 11.70 5.47
CA PHE A 78 17.71 10.40 5.51
C PHE A 78 17.79 9.85 6.92
N TYR A 79 16.65 9.75 7.58
CA TYR A 79 16.58 9.17 8.91
C TYR A 79 16.26 7.68 8.86
N SER A 80 16.83 6.89 9.77
CA SER A 80 16.61 5.43 9.84
C SER A 80 15.16 5.04 10.10
N TRP A 81 14.37 5.92 10.72
CA TRP A 81 12.95 5.70 11.01
C TRP A 81 12.02 6.15 9.88
N GLN A 82 12.56 6.77 8.83
CA GLN A 82 11.77 7.27 7.72
C GLN A 82 11.30 6.11 6.84
N LYS A 83 9.99 6.03 6.60
CA LYS A 83 9.40 5.03 5.72
C LYS A 83 9.59 5.43 4.24
N PRO A 84 9.73 4.45 3.33
CA PRO A 84 9.69 4.74 1.91
C PRO A 84 8.34 5.35 1.53
N HIS A 85 8.33 6.14 0.46
CA HIS A 85 7.10 6.73 -0.06
C HIS A 85 6.10 5.63 -0.46
N VAL A 86 4.85 5.79 -0.06
CA VAL A 86 3.71 4.99 -0.49
C VAL A 86 2.66 5.94 -1.04
N MET A 87 2.11 5.60 -2.21
CA MET A 87 1.02 6.37 -2.84
C MET A 87 -0.25 6.35 -1.97
N ASN A 88 -1.22 7.21 -2.28
CA ASN A 88 -2.49 7.21 -1.57
C ASN A 88 -3.27 5.91 -1.87
N LEU A 89 -3.71 5.23 -0.81
CA LEU A 89 -4.45 3.96 -0.86
C LEU A 89 -5.94 4.12 -0.51
N SER A 90 -6.42 5.37 -0.40
CA SER A 90 -7.83 5.65 -0.09
C SER A 90 -8.76 5.01 -1.13
N GLY A 91 -9.83 4.35 -0.70
CA GLY A 91 -10.77 3.66 -1.60
C GLY A 91 -10.25 2.32 -2.16
N THR A 92 -9.05 1.89 -1.78
CA THR A 92 -8.53 0.54 -2.04
C THR A 92 -8.74 -0.34 -0.79
N PRO A 93 -8.62 -1.68 -0.90
CA PRO A 93 -8.68 -2.57 0.26
C PRO A 93 -7.62 -2.27 1.33
N ASP A 94 -6.52 -1.61 0.95
CA ASP A 94 -5.40 -1.24 1.84
C ASP A 94 -5.57 0.17 2.44
N GLU A 95 -6.79 0.71 2.45
CA GLU A 95 -7.06 2.02 3.06
C GLU A 95 -6.87 2.02 4.59
N TYR A 96 -6.52 3.19 5.12
CA TYR A 96 -6.37 3.34 6.56
C TYR A 96 -7.72 3.43 7.27
N VAL A 97 -8.05 2.40 8.05
CA VAL A 97 -9.22 2.38 8.93
C VAL A 97 -8.78 2.67 10.37
N PRO A 98 -9.30 3.73 11.02
CA PRO A 98 -8.94 4.03 12.40
C PRO A 98 -9.48 2.95 13.34
N TYR A 99 -8.69 2.60 14.35
CA TYR A 99 -9.06 1.69 15.42
C TYR A 99 -8.73 2.32 16.78
N ASP A 100 -9.36 1.81 17.83
CA ASP A 100 -9.01 2.21 19.19
C ASP A 100 -7.63 1.64 19.55
N THR A 101 -6.68 2.52 19.78
CA THR A 101 -5.31 2.15 20.20
C THR A 101 -5.24 1.78 21.68
N THR A 102 -6.31 2.06 22.43
CA THR A 102 -6.39 1.79 23.87
C THR A 102 -6.94 0.39 24.15
N ARG A 103 -6.47 -0.20 25.24
CA ARG A 103 -7.00 -1.46 25.76
C ARG A 103 -8.30 -1.18 26.53
N PRO A 104 -9.24 -2.13 26.61
CA PRO A 104 -10.45 -1.97 27.42
C PRO A 104 -10.05 -1.68 28.87
N LYS A 105 -10.62 -0.62 29.45
CA LYS A 105 -10.29 -0.18 30.81
C LYS A 105 -10.90 -1.04 31.90
N ILE A 106 -12.05 -1.66 31.60
CA ILE A 106 -12.81 -2.47 32.54
C ILE A 106 -12.81 -3.89 32.01
N GLU A 107 -12.29 -4.81 32.80
CA GLU A 107 -12.37 -6.24 32.50
C GLU A 107 -13.73 -6.78 32.96
N GLN A 108 -14.43 -7.46 32.06
CA GLN A 108 -15.70 -8.09 32.40
C GLN A 108 -15.46 -9.38 33.20
N TRP A 109 -16.23 -9.56 34.27
CA TRP A 109 -16.25 -10.85 34.96
C TRP A 109 -16.88 -11.90 34.05
N VAL A 110 -16.15 -12.99 33.79
CA VAL A 110 -16.64 -14.12 33.00
C VAL A 110 -17.26 -15.15 33.95
N PRO A 111 -18.56 -15.45 33.84
CA PRO A 111 -19.20 -16.42 34.73
C PRO A 111 -18.62 -17.83 34.51
N PRO A 112 -18.46 -18.63 35.56
CA PRO A 112 -18.12 -20.03 35.40
C PRO A 112 -19.23 -20.73 34.61
N LYS A 113 -18.85 -21.50 33.58
CA LYS A 113 -19.81 -22.30 32.84
C LYS A 113 -20.42 -23.34 33.79
N PRO A 114 -21.75 -23.46 33.87
CA PRO A 114 -22.36 -24.53 34.67
C PRO A 114 -21.96 -25.88 34.08
N GLU A 115 -21.52 -26.81 34.93
CA GLU A 115 -21.41 -28.20 34.51
C GLU A 115 -22.81 -28.71 34.16
N CYS A 116 -23.11 -28.84 32.88
CA CYS A 116 -24.30 -29.56 32.45
C CYS A 116 -24.07 -31.06 32.72
N HIS A 117 -24.51 -31.54 33.88
CA HIS A 117 -24.51 -32.97 34.22
C HIS A 117 -25.36 -33.82 33.25
N LEU A 118 -26.12 -33.20 32.35
CA LEU A 118 -26.97 -33.84 31.34
C LEU A 118 -26.36 -33.88 29.92
N ALA A 119 -25.25 -33.18 29.65
CA ALA A 119 -24.63 -33.17 28.32
C ALA A 119 -23.43 -34.13 28.19
N LYS A 120 -22.95 -34.72 29.30
CA LYS A 120 -21.86 -35.72 29.26
C LYS A 120 -22.30 -37.03 28.57
N SER A 121 -23.60 -37.33 28.49
CA SER A 121 -24.08 -38.56 27.82
C SER A 121 -24.31 -38.44 26.30
N ALA A 122 -24.40 -37.23 25.76
CA ALA A 122 -24.75 -37.02 24.35
C ALA A 122 -23.55 -36.77 23.42
N LEU A 123 -22.36 -36.50 23.98
CA LEU A 123 -21.11 -36.33 23.22
C LEU A 123 -20.26 -37.61 23.17
N ASP A 124 -20.45 -38.54 24.11
CA ASP A 124 -19.71 -39.81 24.15
C ASP A 124 -20.21 -40.84 23.12
N THR A 125 -21.46 -40.72 22.63
CA THR A 125 -22.02 -41.64 21.62
C THR A 125 -21.81 -41.19 20.17
N LYS A 126 -21.38 -39.94 19.92
CA LYS A 126 -21.04 -39.47 18.55
C LYS A 126 -19.55 -39.56 18.23
N THR A 127 -18.67 -39.67 19.24
CA THR A 127 -17.24 -39.92 19.04
C THR A 127 -16.95 -41.41 18.74
N SER A 128 -17.83 -42.33 19.15
CA SER A 128 -17.64 -43.78 18.91
C SER A 128 -18.15 -44.28 17.56
N LEU A 129 -19.10 -43.59 16.89
CA LEU A 129 -19.60 -44.01 15.57
C LEU A 129 -18.88 -43.34 14.38
N GLN A 130 -18.03 -42.34 14.64
CA GLN A 130 -17.24 -41.69 13.59
C GLN A 130 -15.81 -42.26 13.48
N THR A 131 -15.37 -43.06 14.45
CA THR A 131 -14.04 -43.71 14.43
C THR A 131 -14.01 -45.02 13.65
N ASP A 132 -15.15 -45.63 13.32
CA ASP A 132 -15.21 -46.90 12.56
C ASP A 132 -15.27 -46.73 11.02
N ILE A 133 -15.43 -45.51 10.49
CA ILE A 133 -15.49 -45.30 9.02
C ILE A 133 -14.11 -45.02 8.41
N ASN A 134 -13.09 -44.69 9.20
CA ASN A 134 -11.77 -44.28 8.69
C ASN A 134 -10.68 -45.38 8.78
N HIS A 135 -11.06 -46.67 8.76
CA HIS A 135 -10.11 -47.79 8.80
C HIS A 135 -10.16 -48.75 7.60
N HIS A 136 -10.65 -48.29 6.45
CA HIS A 136 -10.37 -48.94 5.17
C HIS A 136 -9.87 -47.92 4.15
N HIS A 137 -8.86 -48.32 3.38
CA HIS A 137 -8.15 -47.58 2.33
C HIS A 137 -6.86 -46.85 2.75
N GLN A 138 -5.91 -47.61 3.31
CA GLN A 138 -4.52 -47.50 2.89
C GLN A 138 -4.21 -48.64 1.91
N CYS A 139 -4.34 -48.37 0.61
CA CYS A 139 -3.64 -49.13 -0.42
C CYS A 139 -2.54 -48.21 -0.96
N SER A 140 -1.29 -48.52 -0.63
CA SER A 140 -0.11 -47.95 -1.29
C SER A 140 0.01 -48.50 -2.71
N PRO A 141 0.36 -47.70 -3.73
CA PRO A 141 0.79 -48.24 -5.02
C PRO A 141 2.26 -48.70 -4.94
N PRO A 142 2.64 -49.82 -5.58
CA PRO A 142 4.03 -50.28 -5.62
C PRO A 142 4.84 -49.54 -6.69
N THR A 143 6.13 -49.35 -6.36
CA THR A 143 7.32 -49.05 -7.19
C THR A 143 7.15 -48.38 -8.55
#